data_AF-A0AAU2M3M5-F1
#
_entry.id   AF-A0AAU2M3M5-F1
#
_cell.length_a   1.000
_cell.length_b   1.000
_cell.length_c   1.000
_cell.angle_alpha   90.00
_cell.angle_beta   90.00
_cell.angle_gamma   90.00
#
_symmetry.space_group_name_H-M   'P 1'
#
loop_
_entity.id
_entity.type
_entity.pdbx_description
1 polymer ?
#
loop_
_entity_poly.entity_id
_entity_poly.type
_entity_poly.pdbx_seq_one_letter_code
_entity_poly.pdbx_strand_id
1 'polypeptide(L)'
;MTLHISTDAPRFRLRFYRLGQELIPVGESDTYRGTLHSPPEHPDGIPGLASPSDDWNWPPITLPVPEDWQPGIYLAEFIECAEHGPDRTGNPPLLDAEHLEGHEREFFVVRPRVPGGHSRILYKKSTFTRHAYNRSDRPGLERAVSLYDHPVHRTGGDGTLRGHKVSLHRPGGVIDLAYWDAPFVAWLERHGYPVEFCTDLDLHEDPALLSSYDLLLSVGHDEYWSIAMRTHAERFVREGGNIAFLSANTCWWRVHPTDDNTAFVSDTDHHVGNEYPHSPATDQWWTPAPDGVGNPENSLTGVSFRNGGMWPATEWPGDRPRDGYTVQHADHWIYEGTGLRDGSGGETPDRLGSGTPLIGYECDGAAYIHDEFGIAHATGEDGTPDSFLILGIHVLEPVHEDFHHFKWGHWNGPVREAAINSPRAATMGVYTAGGTVFTAGTTDWSVVCGHEQDPAVVRVTRNILDRLRHRTPLPG
;
A
#
# COMPACT_ATOMS: atom_id res chain seq x y z
N MET A 1 2.69 -0.01 24.20
CA MET A 1 3.14 0.81 23.05
C MET A 1 4.10 1.88 23.56
N THR A 2 4.95 2.39 22.68
CA THR A 2 5.84 3.52 22.97
C THR A 2 5.61 4.60 21.92
N LEU A 3 5.42 5.84 22.36
CA LEU A 3 5.26 7.00 21.49
C LEU A 3 6.37 8.01 21.77
N HIS A 4 6.85 8.68 20.73
CA HIS A 4 7.88 9.71 20.81
C HIS A 4 7.26 11.03 20.33
N ILE A 5 7.08 12.00 21.23
CA ILE A 5 6.25 13.19 20.98
C ILE A 5 7.06 14.45 21.26
N SER A 6 6.95 15.43 20.35
CA SER A 6 7.49 16.78 20.50
C SER A 6 6.37 17.77 20.21
N THR A 7 6.14 18.69 21.14
CA THR A 7 5.05 19.67 21.03
C THR A 7 5.38 20.92 21.82
N ASP A 8 4.93 22.07 21.31
CA ASP A 8 4.97 23.36 22.00
C ASP A 8 3.73 23.61 22.89
N ALA A 9 2.72 22.74 22.83
CA ALA A 9 1.61 22.74 23.76
C ALA A 9 2.11 22.63 25.21
N PRO A 10 1.64 23.46 26.17
CA PRO A 10 2.09 23.37 27.57
C PRO A 10 1.81 21.99 28.18
N ARG A 11 0.66 21.42 27.82
CA ARG A 11 0.19 20.10 28.22
C ARG A 11 -0.59 19.46 27.09
N PHE A 12 -0.57 18.13 27.04
CA PHE A 12 -1.35 17.38 26.07
C PHE A 12 -1.83 16.05 26.68
N ARG A 13 -2.83 15.44 26.05
CA ARG A 13 -3.26 14.06 26.30
C ARG A 13 -3.51 13.34 24.99
N LEU A 14 -3.65 12.02 25.07
CA LEU A 14 -3.93 11.15 23.93
C LEU A 14 -5.37 10.66 24.03
N ARG A 15 -6.07 10.65 22.89
CA ARG A 15 -7.31 9.88 22.72
C ARG A 15 -7.04 8.74 21.76
N PHE A 16 -7.55 7.57 22.11
CA PHE A 16 -7.37 6.36 21.31
C PHE A 16 -8.69 5.96 20.67
N TYR A 17 -8.63 5.66 19.38
CA TYR A 17 -9.76 5.14 18.62
C TYR A 17 -9.34 3.86 17.91
N ARG A 18 -10.22 2.86 17.87
CA ARG A 18 -10.07 1.70 16.98
C ARG A 18 -10.73 2.03 15.65
N LEU A 19 -10.02 1.81 14.56
CA LEU A 19 -10.56 1.88 13.21
C LEU A 19 -11.48 0.67 12.97
N GLY A 20 -12.73 0.94 12.61
CA GLY A 20 -13.73 -0.07 12.28
C GLY A 20 -14.78 0.46 11.31
N GLN A 21 -16.02 -0.02 11.39
CA GLN A 21 -17.19 0.57 10.71
C GLN A 21 -17.29 2.10 10.95
N GLU A 22 -16.89 2.52 12.15
CA GLU A 22 -16.78 3.88 12.65
C GLU A 22 -15.51 3.96 13.50
N LEU A 23 -15.06 5.17 13.85
CA LEU A 23 -14.00 5.33 14.84
C LEU A 23 -14.56 5.09 16.24
N ILE A 24 -14.14 3.99 16.86
CA ILE A 24 -14.63 3.57 18.18
C ILE A 24 -13.67 4.13 19.24
N PRO A 25 -14.09 5.05 20.12
CA PRO A 25 -13.23 5.51 21.21
C PRO A 25 -12.95 4.35 22.18
N VAL A 26 -11.67 4.09 22.47
CA VAL A 26 -11.24 2.96 23.33
C VAL A 26 -10.52 3.40 24.60
N GLY A 27 -10.17 4.68 24.71
CA GLY A 27 -9.56 5.20 25.93
C GLY A 27 -8.89 6.55 25.75
N GLU A 28 -8.42 7.10 26.87
CA GLU A 28 -7.61 8.30 26.92
C GLU A 28 -6.41 8.07 27.85
N SER A 29 -5.32 8.81 27.62
CA SER A 29 -4.17 8.82 28.53
C SER A 29 -4.34 9.83 29.67
N ASP A 30 -3.41 9.77 30.64
CA ASP A 30 -3.14 10.90 31.52
C ASP A 30 -2.69 12.14 30.73
N THR A 31 -2.71 13.30 31.38
CA THR A 31 -2.16 14.53 30.81
C THR A 31 -0.66 14.62 31.04
N TYR A 32 0.10 14.76 29.96
CA TYR A 32 1.55 14.94 29.95
C TYR A 32 1.93 16.41 29.83
N ARG A 33 3.16 16.73 30.24
CA ARG A 33 3.78 18.02 29.96
C ARG A 33 4.32 17.99 28.52
N GLY A 34 3.97 18.98 27.72
CA GLY A 34 4.58 19.12 26.40
C GLY A 34 6.00 19.67 26.50
N THR A 35 6.86 19.23 25.59
CA THR A 35 8.23 19.73 25.45
C THR A 35 8.58 19.69 23.98
N LEU A 36 9.06 20.82 23.48
CA LEU A 36 9.53 20.93 22.11
C LEU A 36 10.97 20.39 22.04
N HIS A 37 11.15 19.36 21.24
CA HIS A 37 12.44 18.75 20.95
C HIS A 37 12.90 19.12 19.54
N SER A 38 14.20 19.40 19.41
CA SER A 38 14.84 19.65 18.11
C SER A 38 15.01 18.34 17.34
N PRO A 39 14.86 18.37 16.00
CA PRO A 39 15.23 17.25 15.16
C PRO A 39 16.76 17.16 14.97
N PRO A 40 17.29 16.00 14.55
CA PRO A 40 18.65 15.90 14.03
C PRO A 40 18.81 16.74 12.76
N GLU A 41 19.95 17.39 12.58
CA GLU A 41 20.25 18.19 11.38
C GLU A 41 20.39 17.29 10.14
N HIS A 42 19.96 17.76 8.97
CA HIS A 42 20.22 17.06 7.72
C HIS A 42 21.74 16.96 7.48
N PRO A 43 22.29 15.80 7.08
CA PRO A 43 23.74 15.62 6.93
C PRO A 43 24.38 16.52 5.87
N ASP A 44 23.61 16.97 4.88
CA ASP A 44 24.08 17.94 3.87
C ASP A 44 24.15 19.38 4.40
N GLY A 45 23.77 19.62 5.66
CA GLY A 45 23.89 20.92 6.33
C GLY A 45 22.93 21.99 5.81
N ILE A 46 21.84 21.59 5.16
CA ILE A 46 20.82 22.51 4.62
C ILE A 46 20.01 23.12 5.78
N PRO A 47 20.06 24.46 5.98
CA PRO A 47 19.36 25.09 7.11
C PRO A 47 17.85 24.84 7.06
N GLY A 48 17.29 24.38 8.19
CA GLY A 48 15.86 24.14 8.34
C GLY A 48 15.41 22.70 8.10
N LEU A 49 16.21 21.89 7.39
CA LEU A 49 15.93 20.49 7.12
C LEU A 49 16.44 19.57 8.24
N ALA A 50 15.65 18.54 8.53
CA ALA A 50 15.99 17.46 9.44
C ALA A 50 16.50 16.22 8.69
N SER A 51 17.24 15.34 9.36
CA SER A 51 17.63 14.05 8.77
C SER A 51 16.41 13.09 8.67
N PRO A 52 16.14 12.49 7.50
CA PRO A 52 15.18 11.40 7.35
C PRO A 52 15.74 10.09 7.90
N SER A 53 17.06 9.97 7.94
CA SER A 53 17.78 8.70 8.08
C SER A 53 18.13 8.32 9.51
N ASP A 54 17.95 9.25 10.45
CA ASP A 54 18.31 9.09 11.85
C ASP A 54 17.06 8.91 12.71
N ASP A 55 17.17 8.14 13.79
CA ASP A 55 16.22 8.18 14.89
C ASP A 55 16.29 9.56 15.55
N TRP A 56 15.14 10.23 15.68
CA TRP A 56 15.07 11.57 16.27
C TRP A 56 15.31 11.58 17.78
N ASN A 57 15.32 10.40 18.43
CA ASN A 57 15.67 10.18 19.84
C ASN A 57 14.88 11.07 20.82
N TRP A 58 13.65 11.43 20.45
CA TRP A 58 12.76 12.17 21.34
C TRP A 58 12.40 11.30 22.55
N PRO A 59 12.16 11.87 23.75
CA PRO A 59 11.86 11.07 24.92
C PRO A 59 10.61 10.19 24.74
N PRO A 60 10.65 8.91 25.17
CA PRO A 60 9.54 8.00 25.01
C PRO A 60 8.45 8.23 26.08
N ILE A 61 7.20 8.04 25.67
CA ILE A 61 6.05 7.84 26.55
C ILE A 61 5.57 6.41 26.33
N THR A 62 5.67 5.59 27.37
CA THR A 62 5.22 4.20 27.34
C THR A 62 3.83 4.08 27.93
N LEU A 63 2.94 3.46 27.18
CA LEU A 63 1.55 3.21 27.57
C LEU A 63 1.26 1.71 27.49
N PRO A 64 0.60 1.12 28.50
CA PRO A 64 0.13 -0.25 28.38
C PRO A 64 -0.91 -0.32 27.25
N VAL A 65 -0.86 -1.38 26.46
CA VAL A 65 -1.97 -1.74 25.56
C VAL A 65 -2.92 -2.59 26.41
N PRO A 66 -4.15 -2.13 26.70
CA PRO A 66 -5.11 -2.90 27.49
C PRO A 66 -5.38 -4.29 26.89
N GLU A 67 -5.58 -5.30 27.74
CA GLU A 67 -5.75 -6.69 27.29
C GLU A 67 -7.05 -6.94 26.53
N ASP A 68 -8.04 -6.06 26.69
CA ASP A 68 -9.36 -6.10 26.06
C ASP A 68 -9.41 -5.39 24.71
N TRP A 69 -8.33 -4.69 24.31
CA TRP A 69 -8.22 -4.12 22.97
C TRP A 69 -8.19 -5.22 21.92
N GLN A 70 -9.18 -5.17 21.03
CA GLN A 70 -9.30 -6.11 19.92
C GLN A 70 -8.20 -5.88 18.88
N PRO A 71 -7.81 -6.91 18.10
CA PRO A 71 -6.92 -6.69 16.97
C PRO A 71 -7.50 -5.65 16.00
N GLY A 72 -6.64 -4.80 15.46
CA GLY A 72 -7.08 -3.66 14.66
C GLY A 72 -6.00 -2.64 14.36
N ILE A 73 -6.32 -1.72 13.46
CA ILE A 73 -5.62 -0.44 13.33
C ILE A 73 -6.24 0.52 14.35
N TYR A 74 -5.39 1.25 15.05
CA TYR A 74 -5.78 2.22 16.06
C TYR A 74 -5.19 3.57 15.72
N LEU A 75 -5.91 4.63 16.07
CA LEU A 75 -5.50 6.02 15.97
C LEU A 75 -5.21 6.56 17.38
N ALA A 76 -4.08 7.22 17.54
CA ALA A 76 -3.77 8.07 18.67
C ALA A 76 -3.92 9.53 18.22
N GLU A 77 -4.86 10.26 18.80
CA GLU A 77 -5.07 11.68 18.57
C GLU A 77 -4.43 12.50 19.70
N PHE A 78 -3.58 13.46 19.33
CA PHE A 78 -2.88 14.37 20.24
C PHE A 78 -3.77 15.59 20.54
N ILE A 79 -4.26 15.69 21.77
CA ILE A 79 -5.12 16.79 22.22
C ILE A 79 -4.31 17.78 23.06
N GLU A 80 -4.23 19.03 22.60
CA GLU A 80 -3.74 20.14 23.42
C GLU A 80 -4.70 20.41 24.58
N CYS A 81 -4.18 20.41 25.80
CA CYS A 81 -4.96 20.73 27.00
C CYS A 81 -4.84 22.21 27.32
N ALA A 82 -5.96 22.90 27.46
CA ALA A 82 -5.95 24.33 27.78
C ALA A 82 -5.35 24.56 29.18
N GLU A 83 -4.55 25.61 29.35
CA GLU A 83 -4.11 26.00 30.69
C GLU A 83 -5.32 26.38 31.56
N HIS A 84 -6.30 27.11 31.00
CA HIS A 84 -7.55 27.55 31.64
C HIS A 84 -8.73 27.45 30.64
N GLY A 85 -9.84 26.80 31.04
CA GLY A 85 -11.04 26.61 30.20
C GLY A 85 -11.26 25.15 29.78
N PRO A 86 -12.41 24.80 29.16
CA PRO A 86 -12.62 23.45 28.64
C PRO A 86 -11.68 23.19 27.47
N ASP A 87 -11.13 21.98 27.40
CA ASP A 87 -10.37 21.53 26.23
C ASP A 87 -11.18 21.73 24.96
N ARG A 88 -10.52 22.05 23.84
CA ARG A 88 -11.14 22.03 22.52
C ARG A 88 -11.50 20.58 22.17
N THR A 89 -12.63 20.10 22.67
CA THR A 89 -13.19 18.82 22.23
C THR A 89 -13.93 19.10 20.93
N GLY A 90 -13.30 18.77 19.81
CA GLY A 90 -14.02 18.61 18.55
C GLY A 90 -15.09 17.54 18.67
N ASN A 91 -16.00 17.50 17.70
CA ASN A 91 -16.89 16.36 17.52
C ASN A 91 -16.07 15.05 17.42
N PRO A 92 -16.65 13.88 17.75
CA PRO A 92 -15.97 12.61 17.53
C PRO A 92 -15.50 12.52 16.07
N PRO A 93 -14.28 12.01 15.82
CA PRO A 93 -13.71 12.00 14.48
C PRO A 93 -14.53 11.11 13.54
N LEU A 94 -14.73 11.58 12.32
CA LEU A 94 -15.37 10.81 11.25
C LEU A 94 -14.32 9.96 10.51
N LEU A 95 -14.80 9.00 9.70
CA LEU A 95 -13.93 8.22 8.81
C LEU A 95 -13.67 8.97 7.50
N ASP A 96 -13.01 10.11 7.59
CA ASP A 96 -12.60 10.92 6.45
C ASP A 96 -11.18 11.46 6.64
N ALA A 97 -10.62 12.05 5.58
CA ALA A 97 -9.28 12.59 5.59
C ALA A 97 -9.08 13.70 6.64
N GLU A 98 -10.08 14.58 6.83
CA GLU A 98 -10.02 15.69 7.79
C GLU A 98 -9.80 15.19 9.23
N HIS A 99 -10.38 14.04 9.56
CA HIS A 99 -10.36 13.48 10.92
C HIS A 99 -9.33 12.36 11.12
N LEU A 100 -8.85 11.72 10.05
CA LEU A 100 -7.87 10.63 10.13
C LEU A 100 -6.44 11.08 9.86
N GLU A 101 -6.23 12.02 8.94
CA GLU A 101 -4.91 12.47 8.51
C GLU A 101 -4.40 13.64 9.35
N GLY A 102 -3.12 13.95 9.23
CA GLY A 102 -2.48 15.10 9.89
C GLY A 102 -1.46 14.71 10.95
N HIS A 103 -0.73 15.72 11.41
CA HIS A 103 0.40 15.59 12.34
C HIS A 103 -0.03 15.52 13.81
N GLU A 104 -1.28 15.87 14.09
CA GLU A 104 -1.94 15.73 15.38
C GLU A 104 -2.40 14.29 15.66
N ARG A 105 -2.10 13.34 14.76
CA ARG A 105 -2.51 11.94 14.85
C ARG A 105 -1.38 11.00 14.48
N GLU A 106 -1.43 9.79 15.00
CA GLU A 106 -0.56 8.69 14.57
C GLU A 106 -1.34 7.37 14.63
N PHE A 107 -1.05 6.43 13.74
CA PHE A 107 -1.67 5.10 13.79
C PHE A 107 -0.71 4.04 14.31
N PHE A 108 -1.27 2.97 14.87
CA PHE A 108 -0.53 1.77 15.23
C PHE A 108 -1.41 0.53 15.06
N VAL A 109 -0.78 -0.63 14.90
CA VAL A 109 -1.48 -1.91 14.76
C VAL A 109 -1.43 -2.66 16.08
N VAL A 110 -2.60 -3.08 16.56
CA VAL A 110 -2.73 -4.06 17.65
C VAL A 110 -2.90 -5.43 17.03
N ARG A 111 -1.92 -6.30 17.24
CA ARG A 111 -1.88 -7.66 16.73
C ARG A 111 -2.76 -8.60 17.57
N PRO A 112 -3.24 -9.70 16.99
CA PRO A 112 -3.86 -10.79 17.75
C PRO A 112 -2.88 -11.39 18.77
N ARG A 113 -3.39 -11.74 19.96
CA ARG A 113 -2.58 -12.46 20.97
C ARG A 113 -2.20 -13.88 20.51
N VAL A 114 -3.09 -14.49 19.73
CA VAL A 114 -2.90 -15.79 19.10
C VAL A 114 -3.19 -15.61 17.62
N PRO A 115 -2.17 -15.58 16.74
CA PRO A 115 -2.35 -15.45 15.30
C PRO A 115 -3.32 -16.50 14.75
N GLY A 116 -4.30 -16.07 13.96
CA GLY A 116 -5.34 -16.93 13.40
C GLY A 116 -6.48 -17.28 14.37
N GLY A 117 -6.49 -16.70 15.58
CA GLY A 117 -7.46 -17.01 16.63
C GLY A 117 -8.83 -16.36 16.44
N HIS A 118 -8.88 -15.18 15.82
CA HIS A 118 -10.10 -14.43 15.53
C HIS A 118 -10.51 -14.55 14.05
N SER A 119 -9.56 -14.53 13.14
CA SER A 119 -9.80 -14.71 11.70
C SER A 119 -8.64 -15.41 11.00
N ARG A 120 -8.96 -16.11 9.93
CA ARG A 120 -7.99 -16.70 9.00
C ARG A 120 -7.61 -15.76 7.85
N ILE A 121 -8.17 -14.55 7.83
CA ILE A 121 -7.82 -13.47 6.91
C ILE A 121 -6.89 -12.49 7.62
N LEU A 122 -5.69 -12.28 7.08
CA LEU A 122 -4.70 -11.33 7.56
C LEU A 122 -4.66 -10.11 6.64
N TYR A 123 -4.88 -8.93 7.20
CA TYR A 123 -4.74 -7.64 6.55
C TYR A 123 -3.35 -7.07 6.81
N LYS A 124 -2.56 -6.85 5.75
CA LYS A 124 -1.25 -6.23 5.86
C LYS A 124 -1.34 -4.72 5.63
N LYS A 125 -0.96 -3.91 6.62
CA LYS A 125 -0.78 -2.47 6.46
C LYS A 125 0.61 -2.17 5.90
N SER A 126 0.68 -1.46 4.77
CA SER A 126 1.90 -1.09 4.01
C SER A 126 2.72 0.03 4.69
N THR A 127 3.19 -0.23 5.91
CA THR A 127 4.00 0.69 6.71
C THR A 127 5.32 1.13 6.07
N PHE A 128 6.01 0.30 5.27
CA PHE A 128 7.24 0.71 4.59
C PHE A 128 6.96 1.74 3.49
N THR A 129 5.88 1.54 2.73
CA THR A 129 5.40 2.56 1.76
C THR A 129 5.06 3.86 2.48
N ARG A 130 4.31 3.79 3.59
CA ARG A 130 4.06 4.97 4.44
C ARG A 130 5.36 5.66 4.85
N HIS A 131 6.38 4.91 5.29
CA HIS A 131 7.66 5.47 5.70
C HIS A 131 8.55 5.98 4.56
N ALA A 132 8.33 5.50 3.33
CA ALA A 132 9.01 6.02 2.14
C ALA A 132 8.52 7.41 1.77
N TYR A 133 7.21 7.66 1.93
CA TYR A 133 6.54 8.91 1.55
C TYR A 133 6.32 9.91 2.69
N ASN A 134 6.26 9.47 3.95
CA ASN A 134 5.87 10.38 5.02
C ASN A 134 6.87 11.51 5.21
N ARG A 135 6.34 12.71 5.43
CA ARG A 135 7.09 13.92 5.75
C ARG A 135 6.80 14.30 7.20
N SER A 136 7.83 14.57 7.97
CA SER A 136 7.82 15.10 9.34
C SER A 136 7.54 16.62 9.45
N ASP A 137 6.70 17.18 8.58
CA ASP A 137 6.54 18.63 8.42
C ASP A 137 5.80 19.30 9.58
N ARG A 138 5.85 20.65 9.64
CA ARG A 138 5.03 21.45 10.56
C ARG A 138 4.53 22.74 9.90
N PRO A 139 3.43 23.34 10.38
CA PRO A 139 2.97 24.63 9.87
C PRO A 139 4.09 25.68 9.84
N GLY A 140 4.35 26.23 8.65
CA GLY A 140 5.34 27.30 8.44
C GLY A 140 6.82 26.86 8.41
N LEU A 141 7.12 25.56 8.39
CA LEU A 141 8.48 25.07 8.18
C LEU A 141 8.47 23.68 7.51
N GLU A 142 9.04 23.62 6.31
CA GLU A 142 9.44 22.36 5.66
C GLU A 142 10.63 21.82 6.45
N ARG A 143 10.35 21.08 7.53
CA ARG A 143 11.40 20.41 8.30
C ARG A 143 11.83 19.13 7.61
N ALA A 144 10.98 18.59 6.74
CA ALA A 144 10.94 17.16 6.62
C ALA A 144 10.93 16.60 5.22
N VAL A 145 11.32 15.34 5.25
CA VAL A 145 12.12 14.72 4.23
C VAL A 145 11.67 13.27 4.17
N SER A 146 11.65 12.74 2.97
CA SER A 146 11.18 11.40 2.63
C SER A 146 12.25 10.74 1.75
N LEU A 147 11.95 9.61 1.11
CA LEU A 147 12.84 9.14 0.04
C LEU A 147 12.76 10.02 -1.22
N TYR A 148 11.68 10.80 -1.36
CA TYR A 148 11.39 11.61 -2.55
C TYR A 148 11.65 13.11 -2.33
N ASP A 149 11.72 13.56 -1.08
CA ASP A 149 11.97 14.96 -0.72
C ASP A 149 13.19 15.06 0.18
N HIS A 150 14.27 15.68 -0.31
CA HIS A 150 15.56 15.85 0.37
C HIS A 150 16.06 14.57 1.09
N PRO A 151 16.33 13.48 0.34
CA PRO A 151 16.70 12.22 0.93
C PRO A 151 18.17 12.19 1.36
N VAL A 152 18.49 11.30 2.29
CA VAL A 152 19.89 11.01 2.66
C VAL A 152 20.38 9.78 1.92
N HIS A 153 21.43 9.98 1.13
CA HIS A 153 22.04 8.93 0.35
C HIS A 153 23.01 8.08 1.16
N ARG A 154 23.13 6.80 0.81
CA ARG A 154 24.20 5.93 1.34
C ARG A 154 25.26 5.70 0.28
N THR A 155 26.46 5.33 0.71
CA THR A 155 27.53 4.94 -0.22
C THR A 155 27.51 3.43 -0.39
N GLY A 156 27.43 2.96 -1.63
CA GLY A 156 27.56 1.56 -2.00
C GLY A 156 28.95 1.00 -1.72
N GLY A 157 29.10 -0.33 -1.83
CA GLY A 157 30.38 -1.02 -1.56
C GLY A 157 31.52 -0.62 -2.52
N ASP A 158 31.20 -0.01 -3.65
CA ASP A 158 32.14 0.51 -4.65
C ASP A 158 32.48 2.01 -4.47
N GLY A 159 31.94 2.66 -3.44
CA GLY A 159 32.17 4.08 -3.17
C GLY A 159 31.21 5.04 -3.89
N THR A 160 30.27 4.55 -4.68
CA THR A 160 29.26 5.39 -5.36
C THR A 160 28.09 5.71 -4.42
N LEU A 161 27.49 6.89 -4.56
CA LEU A 161 26.23 7.22 -3.87
C LEU A 161 25.11 6.35 -4.46
N ARG A 162 24.42 5.58 -3.61
CA ARG A 162 23.31 4.69 -3.99
C ARG A 162 22.27 4.65 -2.89
N GLY A 163 21.01 4.62 -3.31
CA GLY A 163 19.84 4.56 -2.47
C GLY A 163 19.73 5.62 -1.39
N HIS A 164 18.58 5.60 -0.74
CA HIS A 164 18.16 6.56 0.26
C HIS A 164 17.80 5.83 1.55
N LYS A 165 18.14 6.40 2.71
CA LYS A 165 17.82 5.83 4.02
C LYS A 165 16.74 6.64 4.73
N VAL A 166 15.77 5.94 5.30
CA VAL A 166 14.78 6.52 6.21
C VAL A 166 14.70 5.74 7.51
N SER A 167 14.55 6.45 8.62
CA SER A 167 14.23 5.91 9.94
C SER A 167 12.72 5.71 10.07
N LEU A 168 12.32 4.65 10.78
CA LEU A 168 10.93 4.44 11.21
C LEU A 168 10.58 5.27 12.46
N HIS A 169 11.59 5.71 13.21
CA HIS A 169 11.45 6.52 14.43
C HIS A 169 11.60 8.02 14.14
N ARG A 170 10.83 8.48 13.15
CA ARG A 170 10.67 9.89 12.81
C ARG A 170 9.18 10.23 12.79
N PRO A 171 8.78 11.44 13.21
CA PRO A 171 7.38 11.82 13.17
C PRO A 171 6.91 11.96 11.72
N GLY A 172 5.61 11.91 11.48
CA GLY A 172 5.08 12.13 10.13
C GLY A 172 3.57 12.22 10.04
N GLY A 173 2.86 11.90 11.12
CA GLY A 173 1.42 11.92 11.11
C GLY A 173 0.83 10.77 10.29
N VAL A 174 -0.48 10.82 10.12
CA VAL A 174 -1.21 9.90 9.24
C VAL A 174 -1.41 10.57 7.88
N ILE A 175 -1.08 9.89 6.78
CA ILE A 175 -1.12 10.46 5.42
C ILE A 175 -1.79 9.55 4.36
N ASP A 176 -2.03 8.29 4.69
CA ASP A 176 -2.39 7.24 3.72
C ASP A 176 -3.56 6.37 4.19
N LEU A 177 -3.97 6.50 5.46
CA LEU A 177 -4.98 5.64 6.07
C LEU A 177 -6.41 5.98 5.61
N ALA A 178 -6.72 7.27 5.40
CA ALA A 178 -8.10 7.70 5.17
C ALA A 178 -8.62 7.29 3.80
N TYR A 179 -7.75 7.31 2.80
CA TYR A 179 -8.14 7.05 1.43
C TYR A 179 -8.33 5.56 1.14
N TRP A 180 -7.32 4.70 1.39
CA TRP A 180 -7.40 3.29 1.02
C TRP A 180 -7.87 2.35 2.14
N ASP A 181 -7.26 2.45 3.32
CA ASP A 181 -7.47 1.48 4.40
C ASP A 181 -8.82 1.68 5.10
N ALA A 182 -9.11 2.91 5.54
CA ALA A 182 -10.28 3.23 6.34
C ALA A 182 -11.62 2.83 5.69
N PRO A 183 -11.93 3.21 4.43
CA PRO A 183 -13.20 2.82 3.83
C PRO A 183 -13.32 1.31 3.65
N PHE A 184 -12.21 0.62 3.37
CA PHE A 184 -12.23 -0.82 3.15
C PHE A 184 -12.32 -1.62 4.45
N VAL A 185 -11.60 -1.23 5.51
CA VAL A 185 -11.74 -1.80 6.87
C VAL A 185 -13.17 -1.60 7.37
N ALA A 186 -13.72 -0.39 7.19
CA ALA A 186 -15.10 -0.11 7.56
C ALA A 186 -16.09 -0.99 6.77
N TRP A 187 -15.86 -1.23 5.48
CA TRP A 187 -16.67 -2.12 4.67
C TRP A 187 -16.58 -3.58 5.12
N LEU A 188 -15.38 -4.09 5.43
CA LEU A 188 -15.16 -5.44 5.95
C LEU A 188 -15.98 -5.66 7.23
N GLU A 189 -15.95 -4.71 8.17
CA GLU A 189 -16.73 -4.81 9.41
C GLU A 189 -18.24 -4.74 9.16
N ARG A 190 -18.72 -3.76 8.37
CA ARG A 190 -20.15 -3.64 8.02
C ARG A 190 -20.71 -4.91 7.37
N HIS A 191 -19.84 -5.65 6.68
CA HIS A 191 -20.20 -6.88 5.97
C HIS A 191 -19.88 -8.16 6.72
N GLY A 192 -19.40 -8.07 7.97
CA GLY A 192 -19.15 -9.23 8.81
C GLY A 192 -17.97 -10.08 8.38
N TYR A 193 -16.96 -9.50 7.73
CA TYR A 193 -15.69 -10.15 7.44
C TYR A 193 -14.68 -9.84 8.56
N PRO A 194 -14.50 -10.74 9.55
CA PRO A 194 -13.47 -10.55 10.55
C PRO A 194 -12.09 -10.64 9.89
N VAL A 195 -11.18 -9.76 10.25
CA VAL A 195 -9.77 -9.80 9.83
C VAL A 195 -8.87 -9.61 11.04
N GLU A 196 -7.65 -10.14 10.97
CA GLU A 196 -6.55 -9.75 11.84
C GLU A 196 -5.57 -8.85 11.08
N PHE A 197 -4.70 -8.14 11.77
CA PHE A 197 -3.84 -7.13 11.15
C PHE A 197 -2.36 -7.39 11.46
N CYS A 198 -1.50 -7.11 10.48
CA CYS A 198 -0.05 -7.02 10.65
C CYS A 198 0.52 -5.81 9.91
N THR A 199 1.73 -5.42 10.28
CA THR A 199 2.55 -4.44 9.54
C THR A 199 3.49 -5.15 8.58
N ASP A 200 4.22 -4.39 7.76
CA ASP A 200 5.31 -4.95 6.94
C ASP A 200 6.42 -5.53 7.79
N LEU A 201 6.72 -4.90 8.93
CA LEU A 201 7.77 -5.35 9.82
C LEU A 201 7.42 -6.69 10.47
N ASP A 202 6.16 -6.91 10.85
CA ASP A 202 5.69 -8.22 11.33
C ASP A 202 5.91 -9.33 10.29
N LEU A 203 5.59 -9.04 9.02
CA LEU A 203 5.78 -9.96 7.92
C LEU A 203 7.26 -10.13 7.54
N HIS A 204 8.11 -9.13 7.81
CA HIS A 204 9.55 -9.22 7.63
C HIS A 204 10.22 -10.09 8.71
N GLU A 205 9.81 -9.94 9.97
CA GLU A 205 10.49 -10.54 11.12
C GLU A 205 10.07 -11.98 11.41
N ASP A 206 8.78 -12.31 11.23
CA ASP A 206 8.26 -13.62 11.61
C ASP A 206 8.01 -14.51 10.37
N PRO A 207 8.93 -15.46 10.07
CA PRO A 207 8.71 -16.42 9.00
C PRO A 207 7.52 -17.36 9.24
N ALA A 208 7.02 -17.51 10.46
CA ALA A 208 5.88 -18.37 10.75
C ALA A 208 4.53 -17.63 10.71
N LEU A 209 4.51 -16.30 10.61
CA LEU A 209 3.29 -15.49 10.75
C LEU A 209 2.15 -16.01 9.85
N LEU A 210 2.43 -16.20 8.56
CA LEU A 210 1.42 -16.60 7.57
C LEU A 210 0.89 -18.04 7.75
N SER A 211 1.55 -18.88 8.56
CA SER A 211 1.13 -20.26 8.77
C SER A 211 -0.24 -20.38 9.45
N SER A 212 -0.65 -19.37 10.21
CA SER A 212 -1.93 -19.31 10.92
C SER A 212 -3.10 -18.80 10.07
N TYR A 213 -2.84 -18.36 8.84
CA TYR A 213 -3.83 -17.70 7.98
C TYR A 213 -4.11 -18.50 6.71
N ASP A 214 -5.24 -18.23 6.08
CA ASP A 214 -5.64 -18.84 4.80
C ASP A 214 -5.64 -17.80 3.68
N LEU A 215 -5.79 -16.51 4.01
CA LEU A 215 -5.76 -15.38 3.07
C LEU A 215 -4.92 -14.22 3.61
N LEU A 216 -4.00 -13.71 2.80
CA LEU A 216 -3.33 -12.42 3.02
C LEU A 216 -3.96 -11.35 2.10
N LEU A 217 -4.32 -10.21 2.67
CA LEU A 217 -4.79 -9.04 1.95
C LEU A 217 -3.68 -7.99 1.89
N SER A 218 -3.36 -7.54 0.68
CA SER A 218 -2.51 -6.39 0.38
C SER A 218 -3.38 -5.33 -0.27
N VAL A 219 -3.51 -4.16 0.33
CA VAL A 219 -4.57 -3.20 0.00
C VAL A 219 -4.00 -1.80 -0.24
N GLY A 220 -4.50 -1.10 -1.25
CA GLY A 220 -4.17 0.30 -1.51
C GLY A 220 -2.85 0.43 -2.27
N HIS A 221 -1.87 1.06 -1.65
CA HIS A 221 -0.54 1.28 -2.21
C HIS A 221 0.53 0.55 -1.38
N ASP A 222 1.10 -0.51 -1.96
CA ASP A 222 2.01 -1.44 -1.27
C ASP A 222 3.30 -1.67 -2.06
N GLU A 223 4.02 -0.57 -2.27
CA GLU A 223 5.16 -0.46 -3.18
C GLU A 223 6.49 -1.00 -2.62
N TYR A 224 6.74 -0.85 -1.33
CA TYR A 224 8.05 -1.10 -0.71
C TYR A 224 8.11 -2.45 0.01
N TRP A 225 8.91 -3.39 -0.50
CA TRP A 225 8.97 -4.76 0.00
C TRP A 225 10.38 -5.22 0.33
N SER A 226 10.52 -5.92 1.46
CA SER A 226 11.78 -6.60 1.80
C SER A 226 11.84 -7.99 1.18
N ILE A 227 13.07 -8.50 1.00
CA ILE A 227 13.31 -9.88 0.53
C ILE A 227 12.63 -10.91 1.43
N ALA A 228 12.66 -10.72 2.75
CA ALA A 228 12.04 -11.64 3.70
C ALA A 228 10.51 -11.67 3.52
N MET A 229 9.85 -10.51 3.44
CA MET A 229 8.40 -10.43 3.22
C MET A 229 7.98 -11.14 1.93
N ARG A 230 8.66 -10.84 0.82
CA ARG A 230 8.37 -11.48 -0.47
C ARG A 230 8.58 -12.99 -0.41
N THR A 231 9.69 -13.44 0.18
CA THR A 231 9.99 -14.87 0.38
C THR A 231 8.90 -15.57 1.20
N HIS A 232 8.39 -14.91 2.25
CA HIS A 232 7.35 -15.46 3.11
C HIS A 232 6.01 -15.55 2.39
N ALA A 233 5.64 -14.52 1.61
CA ALA A 233 4.45 -14.52 0.77
C ALA A 233 4.50 -15.59 -0.33
N GLU A 234 5.61 -15.71 -1.07
CA GLU A 234 5.80 -16.73 -2.09
C GLU A 234 5.74 -18.15 -1.50
N ARG A 235 6.36 -18.37 -0.33
CA ARG A 235 6.25 -19.65 0.37
C ARG A 235 4.82 -19.93 0.81
N PHE A 236 4.13 -18.94 1.35
CA PHE A 236 2.74 -19.07 1.78
C PHE A 236 1.83 -19.52 0.63
N VAL A 237 1.97 -18.92 -0.55
CA VAL A 237 1.25 -19.36 -1.76
C VAL A 237 1.62 -20.79 -2.13
N ARG A 238 2.90 -21.14 -2.13
CA ARG A 238 3.36 -22.51 -2.43
C ARG A 238 2.79 -23.57 -1.48
N GLU A 239 2.54 -23.19 -0.23
CA GLU A 239 1.97 -24.03 0.83
C GLU A 239 0.42 -24.01 0.86
N GLY A 240 -0.21 -23.51 -0.19
CA GLY A 240 -1.68 -23.50 -0.35
C GLY A 240 -2.38 -22.30 0.26
N GLY A 241 -1.64 -21.31 0.75
CA GLY A 241 -2.19 -20.02 1.19
C GLY A 241 -2.61 -19.14 0.01
N ASN A 242 -3.57 -18.25 0.24
CA ASN A 242 -4.10 -17.37 -0.81
C ASN A 242 -3.68 -15.92 -0.58
N ILE A 243 -3.48 -15.15 -1.66
CA ILE A 243 -3.23 -13.71 -1.56
C ILE A 243 -4.22 -12.95 -2.44
N ALA A 244 -4.75 -11.85 -1.93
CA ALA A 244 -5.46 -10.86 -2.74
C ALA A 244 -4.71 -9.54 -2.71
N PHE A 245 -4.12 -9.18 -3.85
CA PHE A 245 -3.53 -7.87 -4.09
C PHE A 245 -4.62 -6.92 -4.61
N LEU A 246 -5.27 -6.21 -3.69
CA LEU A 246 -6.19 -5.10 -3.96
C LEU A 246 -5.40 -3.79 -4.05
N SER A 247 -4.33 -3.82 -4.85
CA SER A 247 -3.25 -2.84 -4.91
C SER A 247 -2.68 -2.75 -6.34
N ALA A 248 -1.89 -1.73 -6.60
CA ALA A 248 -1.00 -1.59 -7.75
C ALA A 248 0.30 -0.87 -7.35
N ASN A 249 1.24 -0.79 -8.29
CA ASN A 249 2.64 -0.48 -8.03
C ASN A 249 3.18 -1.37 -6.91
N THR A 250 2.73 -2.64 -6.90
CA THR A 250 2.92 -3.52 -5.75
C THR A 250 4.29 -4.17 -5.81
N CYS A 251 5.04 -4.15 -4.70
CA CYS A 251 6.36 -4.76 -4.63
C CYS A 251 7.29 -4.23 -5.74
N TRP A 252 7.29 -2.92 -5.95
CA TRP A 252 8.11 -2.25 -6.96
C TRP A 252 9.53 -1.96 -6.47
N TRP A 253 9.65 -1.40 -5.27
CA TRP A 253 10.93 -1.09 -4.65
C TRP A 253 11.37 -2.15 -3.65
N ARG A 254 12.67 -2.40 -3.62
CA ARG A 254 13.32 -3.26 -2.64
C ARG A 254 13.76 -2.44 -1.45
N VAL A 255 13.35 -2.86 -0.26
CA VAL A 255 13.86 -2.31 0.99
C VAL A 255 14.79 -3.27 1.70
N HIS A 256 15.80 -2.69 2.33
CA HIS A 256 16.75 -3.38 3.20
C HIS A 256 16.63 -2.78 4.59
N PRO A 257 15.90 -3.45 5.51
CA PRO A 257 15.89 -3.05 6.91
C PRO A 257 17.32 -2.98 7.48
N THR A 258 17.56 -1.94 8.28
CA THR A 258 18.84 -1.61 8.91
C THR A 258 18.59 -1.16 10.34
N ASP A 259 19.66 -0.96 11.11
CA ASP A 259 19.59 -0.49 12.50
C ASP A 259 18.62 -1.32 13.35
N ASP A 260 18.80 -2.64 13.36
CA ASP A 260 17.91 -3.57 14.09
C ASP A 260 16.42 -3.38 13.73
N ASN A 261 16.16 -3.18 12.43
CA ASN A 261 14.85 -2.95 11.82
C ASN A 261 14.14 -1.63 12.17
N THR A 262 14.84 -0.65 12.74
CA THR A 262 14.25 0.69 13.01
C THR A 262 14.44 1.66 11.85
N ALA A 263 15.05 1.24 10.74
CA ALA A 263 15.25 2.03 9.54
C ALA A 263 15.32 1.11 8.32
N PHE A 264 15.25 1.67 7.11
CA PHE A 264 15.57 0.91 5.90
C PHE A 264 16.26 1.78 4.84
N VAL A 265 16.96 1.10 3.93
CA VAL A 265 17.53 1.67 2.71
C VAL A 265 16.73 1.17 1.50
N SER A 266 16.48 2.04 0.53
CA SER A 266 15.90 1.69 -0.77
C SER A 266 16.62 2.43 -1.90
N ASP A 267 16.90 1.74 -3.00
CA ASP A 267 17.53 2.34 -4.19
C ASP A 267 16.44 2.71 -5.21
N THR A 268 15.97 3.95 -5.18
CA THR A 268 14.86 4.44 -6.00
C THR A 268 15.35 5.28 -7.16
N ASP A 269 14.74 5.12 -8.32
CA ASP A 269 15.01 5.90 -9.53
C ASP A 269 14.10 7.14 -9.56
N HIS A 270 14.45 8.15 -8.77
CA HIS A 270 13.67 9.38 -8.66
C HIS A 270 14.55 10.64 -8.69
N HIS A 271 14.06 11.67 -9.36
CA HIS A 271 14.75 12.95 -9.48
C HIS A 271 14.35 13.90 -8.36
N VAL A 272 15.28 14.20 -7.45
CA VAL A 272 15.06 15.14 -6.33
C VAL A 272 15.70 16.49 -6.63
N GLY A 273 14.91 17.40 -7.21
CA GLY A 273 15.37 18.75 -7.53
C GLY A 273 16.62 18.78 -8.41
N ASN A 274 17.26 19.94 -8.55
CA ASN A 274 18.54 20.05 -9.27
C ASN A 274 19.75 19.84 -8.34
N GLU A 275 19.52 19.68 -7.04
CA GLU A 275 20.60 19.59 -6.05
C GLU A 275 21.24 18.18 -5.99
N TYR A 276 20.47 17.14 -6.32
CA TYR A 276 20.95 15.75 -6.26
C TYR A 276 21.11 15.15 -7.67
N PRO A 277 22.19 14.41 -7.94
CA PRO A 277 22.36 13.74 -9.21
C PRO A 277 21.31 12.63 -9.37
N HIS A 278 20.59 12.65 -10.48
CA HIS A 278 19.74 11.53 -10.86
C HIS A 278 20.61 10.31 -11.21
N SER A 279 20.48 9.23 -10.46
CA SER A 279 21.15 7.96 -10.73
C SER A 279 20.09 6.87 -10.92
N PRO A 280 20.21 6.02 -11.94
CA PRO A 280 19.28 4.91 -12.12
C PRO A 280 19.37 3.98 -10.91
N ALA A 281 18.22 3.44 -10.48
CA ALA A 281 18.19 2.40 -9.46
C ALA A 281 18.98 1.16 -9.91
N THR A 282 19.77 0.61 -9.00
CA THR A 282 20.57 -0.60 -9.21
C THR A 282 20.08 -1.79 -8.38
N ASP A 283 18.96 -1.63 -7.68
CA ASP A 283 18.37 -2.65 -6.82
C ASP A 283 16.86 -2.82 -7.05
N GLN A 284 16.47 -3.08 -8.30
CA GLN A 284 15.09 -3.42 -8.63
C GLN A 284 14.83 -4.93 -8.63
N TRP A 285 13.55 -5.32 -8.54
CA TRP A 285 13.13 -6.71 -8.63
C TRP A 285 13.31 -7.27 -10.04
N TRP A 286 12.77 -6.59 -11.03
CA TRP A 286 12.70 -7.05 -12.42
C TRP A 286 14.03 -6.95 -13.18
N THR A 287 14.83 -5.92 -12.91
CA THR A 287 16.08 -5.67 -13.62
C THR A 287 17.09 -6.80 -13.33
N PRO A 288 17.71 -7.42 -14.34
CA PRO A 288 18.76 -8.42 -14.11
C PRO A 288 19.99 -7.84 -13.42
N ALA A 289 20.78 -8.72 -12.79
CA ALA A 289 22.10 -8.33 -12.28
C ALA A 289 22.97 -7.73 -13.42
N PRO A 290 23.75 -6.66 -13.16
CA PRO A 290 24.08 -6.10 -11.84
C PRO A 290 23.11 -5.02 -11.32
N ASP A 291 22.10 -4.63 -12.10
CA ASP A 291 21.24 -3.47 -11.81
C ASP A 291 19.90 -3.87 -11.13
N GLY A 292 19.83 -5.10 -10.62
CA GLY A 292 18.73 -5.66 -9.85
C GLY A 292 18.93 -7.15 -9.58
N VAL A 293 17.85 -7.89 -9.33
CA VAL A 293 17.89 -9.35 -9.03
C VAL A 293 17.28 -10.25 -10.10
N GLY A 294 16.68 -9.71 -11.16
CA GLY A 294 16.07 -10.49 -12.23
C GLY A 294 14.94 -11.41 -11.77
N ASN A 295 14.24 -11.02 -10.69
CA ASN A 295 13.08 -11.71 -10.15
C ASN A 295 11.89 -10.72 -10.14
N PRO A 296 11.21 -10.52 -11.28
CA PRO A 296 10.14 -9.53 -11.39
C PRO A 296 8.99 -9.83 -10.43
N GLU A 297 8.36 -8.78 -9.94
CA GLU A 297 7.16 -8.78 -9.10
C GLU A 297 6.01 -9.58 -9.72
N ASN A 298 5.94 -9.69 -11.06
CA ASN A 298 4.97 -10.54 -11.76
C ASN A 298 4.95 -11.98 -11.23
N SER A 299 6.09 -12.54 -10.82
CA SER A 299 6.14 -13.92 -10.30
C SER A 299 5.36 -14.10 -8.97
N LEU A 300 5.11 -13.00 -8.25
CA LEU A 300 4.30 -12.95 -7.02
C LEU A 300 2.89 -12.40 -7.26
N THR A 301 2.74 -11.37 -8.08
CA THR A 301 1.47 -10.64 -8.24
C THR A 301 0.76 -10.98 -9.55
N GLY A 302 1.45 -11.59 -10.52
CA GLY A 302 0.97 -11.79 -11.89
C GLY A 302 1.03 -10.55 -12.79
N VAL A 303 1.35 -9.38 -12.27
CA VAL A 303 1.36 -8.10 -13.00
C VAL A 303 2.48 -7.20 -12.49
N SER A 304 2.78 -6.11 -13.19
CA SER A 304 3.85 -5.19 -12.83
C SER A 304 3.56 -3.77 -13.27
N PHE A 305 4.07 -2.83 -12.48
CA PHE A 305 4.04 -1.41 -12.83
C PHE A 305 4.78 -1.11 -14.15
N ARG A 306 5.72 -1.97 -14.58
CA ARG A 306 6.42 -1.86 -15.87
C ARG A 306 5.48 -1.80 -17.07
N ASN A 307 4.36 -2.52 -16.96
CA ASN A 307 3.37 -2.68 -18.00
C ASN A 307 2.06 -1.95 -17.68
N GLY A 308 2.02 -1.21 -16.56
CA GLY A 308 0.92 -0.33 -16.17
C GLY A 308 1.27 1.15 -16.30
N GLY A 309 0.85 1.96 -15.33
CA GLY A 309 1.10 3.40 -15.35
C GLY A 309 0.43 4.16 -14.22
N MET A 310 0.84 5.41 -14.08
CA MET A 310 0.34 6.34 -13.07
C MET A 310 -0.45 7.50 -13.69
N TRP A 311 -1.59 7.84 -13.11
CA TRP A 311 -2.26 9.10 -13.40
C TRP A 311 -1.81 10.16 -12.39
N PRO A 312 -1.12 11.24 -12.81
CA PRO A 312 -0.73 12.31 -11.90
C PRO A 312 -1.99 12.88 -11.27
N ALA A 313 -2.05 12.93 -9.94
CA ALA A 313 -3.18 13.47 -9.22
C ALA A 313 -2.72 14.68 -8.39
N THR A 314 -3.39 15.83 -8.53
CA THR A 314 -3.30 16.94 -7.56
C THR A 314 -4.31 16.77 -6.43
N GLU A 315 -5.34 15.94 -6.62
CA GLU A 315 -6.44 15.68 -5.69
C GLU A 315 -6.88 14.21 -5.83
N TRP A 316 -7.33 13.59 -4.74
CA TRP A 316 -7.79 12.20 -4.71
C TRP A 316 -9.34 12.16 -4.70
N PRO A 317 -10.04 11.51 -5.66
CA PRO A 317 -9.56 10.62 -6.74
C PRO A 317 -9.17 11.30 -8.07
N GLY A 318 -9.23 12.63 -8.15
CA GLY A 318 -8.82 13.41 -9.32
C GLY A 318 -9.73 13.27 -10.55
N ASP A 319 -9.25 13.75 -11.70
CA ASP A 319 -9.98 13.86 -12.98
C ASP A 319 -9.76 12.66 -13.93
N ARG A 320 -9.23 11.55 -13.42
CA ARG A 320 -8.81 10.40 -14.24
C ARG A 320 -9.97 9.65 -14.92
N PRO A 321 -9.71 8.95 -16.05
CA PRO A 321 -10.72 8.17 -16.77
C PRO A 321 -11.42 7.13 -15.90
N ARG A 322 -12.71 6.90 -16.15
CA ARG A 322 -13.59 6.03 -15.33
C ARG A 322 -14.22 4.91 -16.16
N ASP A 323 -13.40 4.31 -17.01
CA ASP A 323 -13.86 3.33 -17.99
C ASP A 323 -14.17 1.96 -17.38
N GLY A 324 -13.39 1.54 -16.38
CA GLY A 324 -13.47 0.20 -15.78
C GLY A 324 -12.78 -0.89 -16.60
N TYR A 325 -12.69 -2.10 -16.02
CA TYR A 325 -12.09 -3.25 -16.70
C TYR A 325 -13.08 -3.86 -17.69
N THR A 326 -12.64 -4.07 -18.93
CA THR A 326 -13.39 -4.90 -19.89
C THR A 326 -13.39 -6.34 -19.37
N VAL A 327 -14.57 -6.90 -19.11
CA VAL A 327 -14.73 -8.23 -18.50
C VAL A 327 -14.37 -9.34 -19.50
N GLN A 328 -13.67 -10.36 -19.00
CA GLN A 328 -13.35 -11.61 -19.70
C GLN A 328 -13.71 -12.80 -18.80
N HIS A 329 -14.11 -13.94 -19.38
CA HIS A 329 -14.43 -15.16 -18.64
C HIS A 329 -15.52 -14.93 -17.57
N ALA A 330 -16.66 -14.38 -17.98
CA ALA A 330 -17.75 -13.99 -17.07
C ALA A 330 -18.38 -15.19 -16.32
N ASP A 331 -18.12 -16.42 -16.76
CA ASP A 331 -18.49 -17.67 -16.09
C ASP A 331 -17.53 -18.08 -14.96
N HIS A 332 -16.38 -17.41 -14.83
CA HIS A 332 -15.43 -17.65 -13.74
C HIS A 332 -16.06 -17.29 -12.38
N TRP A 333 -15.74 -18.07 -11.33
CA TRP A 333 -16.32 -17.93 -9.98
C TRP A 333 -16.21 -16.52 -9.40
N ILE A 334 -15.21 -15.75 -9.84
CA ILE A 334 -15.01 -14.39 -9.39
C ILE A 334 -16.20 -13.48 -9.75
N TYR A 335 -16.88 -13.75 -10.86
CA TYR A 335 -18.02 -12.98 -11.36
C TYR A 335 -19.37 -13.55 -10.95
N GLU A 336 -19.41 -14.63 -10.14
CA GLU A 336 -20.66 -15.24 -9.69
C GLU A 336 -21.56 -14.21 -9.02
N GLY A 337 -22.81 -14.12 -9.49
CA GLY A 337 -23.81 -13.18 -8.95
C GLY A 337 -23.59 -11.70 -9.29
N THR A 338 -22.65 -11.37 -10.19
CA THR A 338 -22.47 -9.99 -10.70
C THR A 338 -23.45 -9.66 -11.82
N GLY A 339 -23.78 -10.65 -12.67
CA GLY A 339 -24.55 -10.46 -13.89
C GLY A 339 -23.78 -9.82 -15.05
N LEU A 340 -22.46 -9.64 -14.90
CA LEU A 340 -21.59 -9.12 -15.96
C LEU A 340 -21.44 -10.13 -17.10
N ARG A 341 -21.19 -9.63 -18.31
CA ARG A 341 -20.97 -10.42 -19.52
C ARG A 341 -19.62 -10.09 -20.13
N ASP A 342 -18.98 -11.10 -20.71
CA ASP A 342 -17.68 -10.99 -21.38
C ASP A 342 -17.78 -10.88 -22.91
N GLY A 343 -18.99 -10.77 -23.45
CA GLY A 343 -19.21 -10.70 -24.90
C GLY A 343 -19.09 -12.03 -25.64
N SER A 344 -18.89 -13.16 -24.93
CA SER A 344 -18.87 -14.49 -25.55
C SER A 344 -20.16 -14.85 -26.32
N GLY A 345 -21.29 -14.17 -26.04
CA GLY A 345 -22.55 -14.27 -26.79
C GLY A 345 -22.64 -13.42 -28.07
N GLY A 346 -21.59 -12.65 -28.40
CA GLY A 346 -21.53 -11.73 -29.54
C GLY A 346 -21.95 -10.29 -29.22
N GLU A 347 -22.30 -10.00 -27.97
CA GLU A 347 -22.52 -8.64 -27.45
C GLU A 347 -21.21 -7.92 -27.07
N THR A 348 -21.28 -6.61 -26.86
CA THR A 348 -20.17 -5.85 -26.25
C THR A 348 -19.97 -6.31 -24.81
N PRO A 349 -18.74 -6.63 -24.38
CA PRO A 349 -18.45 -6.96 -22.99
C PRO A 349 -18.82 -5.82 -22.04
N ASP A 350 -19.30 -6.17 -20.85
CA ASP A 350 -19.55 -5.20 -19.79
C ASP A 350 -18.21 -4.70 -19.20
N ARG A 351 -18.27 -3.56 -18.50
CA ARG A 351 -17.10 -2.96 -17.84
C ARG A 351 -17.27 -2.91 -16.33
N LEU A 352 -16.46 -3.66 -15.61
CA LEU A 352 -16.45 -3.69 -14.15
C LEU A 352 -15.90 -2.36 -13.59
N GLY A 353 -16.66 -1.70 -12.71
CA GLY A 353 -16.26 -0.44 -12.08
C GLY A 353 -16.42 0.80 -12.97
N SER A 354 -17.11 0.69 -14.10
CA SER A 354 -17.36 1.83 -14.99
C SER A 354 -18.12 2.95 -14.27
N GLY A 355 -17.70 4.21 -14.48
CA GLY A 355 -18.22 5.39 -13.76
C GLY A 355 -17.60 5.64 -12.38
N THR A 356 -16.75 4.74 -11.89
CA THR A 356 -16.03 4.88 -10.62
C THR A 356 -14.54 5.12 -10.87
N PRO A 357 -13.76 5.55 -9.87
CA PRO A 357 -12.31 5.67 -10.01
C PRO A 357 -11.59 4.31 -9.92
N LEU A 358 -12.20 3.19 -10.33
CA LEU A 358 -11.61 1.86 -10.15
C LEU A 358 -10.27 1.69 -10.87
N ILE A 359 -10.11 2.25 -12.07
CA ILE A 359 -8.80 2.35 -12.71
C ILE A 359 -8.03 3.43 -11.94
N GLY A 360 -7.05 2.96 -11.18
CA GLY A 360 -6.51 3.63 -9.99
C GLY A 360 -5.62 4.82 -10.28
N TYR A 361 -5.07 5.36 -9.20
CA TYR A 361 -3.97 6.33 -9.30
C TYR A 361 -2.77 5.68 -9.97
N GLU A 362 -2.45 4.46 -9.54
CA GLU A 362 -1.48 3.59 -10.20
C GLU A 362 -2.15 2.28 -10.59
N CYS A 363 -1.65 1.71 -11.69
CA CYS A 363 -2.11 0.46 -12.27
C CYS A 363 -0.91 -0.43 -12.59
N ASP A 364 -1.10 -1.74 -12.45
CA ASP A 364 -0.14 -2.77 -12.84
C ASP A 364 -0.71 -3.58 -14.02
N GLY A 365 0.17 -3.99 -14.93
CA GLY A 365 -0.20 -4.76 -16.12
C GLY A 365 0.63 -6.03 -16.30
N ALA A 366 0.09 -7.01 -17.01
CA ALA A 366 0.86 -8.14 -17.55
C ALA A 366 1.19 -7.86 -19.03
N ALA A 367 2.27 -8.42 -19.56
CA ALA A 367 2.46 -8.52 -21.00
C ALA A 367 1.39 -9.44 -21.60
N TYR A 368 0.72 -9.00 -22.67
CA TYR A 368 -0.44 -9.72 -23.21
C TYR A 368 -0.55 -9.66 -24.74
N ILE A 369 -1.29 -10.62 -25.30
CA ILE A 369 -1.74 -10.64 -26.70
C ILE A 369 -3.25 -10.86 -26.75
N HIS A 370 -3.90 -10.33 -27.78
CA HIS A 370 -5.30 -10.68 -28.06
C HIS A 370 -5.38 -11.85 -29.03
N ASP A 371 -6.30 -12.78 -28.78
CA ASP A 371 -6.66 -13.80 -29.75
C ASP A 371 -7.62 -13.25 -30.83
N GLU A 372 -8.08 -14.13 -31.72
CA GLU A 372 -9.00 -13.78 -32.81
C GLU A 372 -10.38 -13.31 -32.33
N PHE A 373 -10.74 -13.59 -31.08
CA PHE A 373 -11.99 -13.16 -30.44
C PHE A 373 -11.82 -11.88 -29.63
N GLY A 374 -10.61 -11.31 -29.59
CA GLY A 374 -10.30 -10.11 -28.82
C GLY A 374 -10.13 -10.39 -27.32
N ILE A 375 -9.88 -11.63 -26.93
CA ILE A 375 -9.60 -12.00 -25.53
C ILE A 375 -8.10 -11.85 -25.28
N ALA A 376 -7.74 -11.10 -24.24
CA ALA A 376 -6.37 -10.88 -23.80
C ALA A 376 -5.85 -12.09 -23.02
N HIS A 377 -4.69 -12.60 -23.44
CA HIS A 377 -3.95 -13.69 -22.81
C HIS A 377 -2.58 -13.18 -22.38
N ALA A 378 -2.15 -13.50 -21.15
CA ALA A 378 -0.80 -13.19 -20.70
C ALA A 378 0.24 -13.96 -21.54
N THR A 379 1.34 -13.31 -21.91
CA THR A 379 2.39 -13.96 -22.71
C THR A 379 3.42 -14.70 -21.87
N GLY A 380 3.57 -14.32 -20.60
CA GLY A 380 4.60 -14.82 -19.68
C GLY A 380 6.01 -14.27 -19.94
N GLU A 381 6.20 -13.47 -20.99
CA GLU A 381 7.52 -12.94 -21.40
C GLU A 381 8.12 -11.98 -20.35
N ASP A 382 7.28 -11.36 -19.53
CA ASP A 382 7.66 -10.44 -18.45
C ASP A 382 7.80 -11.13 -17.08
N GLY A 383 7.66 -12.46 -17.03
CA GLY A 383 7.68 -13.24 -15.79
C GLY A 383 6.30 -13.44 -15.14
N THR A 384 5.22 -13.02 -15.81
CA THR A 384 3.85 -13.40 -15.44
C THR A 384 3.69 -14.92 -15.44
N PRO A 385 3.11 -15.54 -14.39
CA PRO A 385 2.96 -17.00 -14.34
C PRO A 385 2.14 -17.53 -15.52
N ASP A 386 2.54 -18.67 -16.09
CA ASP A 386 1.84 -19.31 -17.21
C ASP A 386 0.35 -19.61 -16.93
N SER A 387 -0.02 -19.76 -15.65
CA SER A 387 -1.42 -19.99 -15.23
C SER A 387 -2.23 -18.71 -14.99
N PHE A 388 -1.65 -17.52 -15.24
CA PHE A 388 -2.33 -16.26 -15.02
C PHE A 388 -3.44 -16.04 -16.05
N LEU A 389 -4.67 -16.05 -15.56
CA LEU A 389 -5.88 -15.77 -16.32
C LEU A 389 -6.24 -14.28 -16.18
N ILE A 390 -6.21 -13.55 -17.30
CA ILE A 390 -6.67 -12.16 -17.34
C ILE A 390 -8.19 -12.15 -17.29
N LEU A 391 -8.75 -11.71 -16.16
CA LEU A 391 -10.20 -11.63 -15.94
C LEU A 391 -10.76 -10.28 -16.38
N GLY A 392 -9.97 -9.22 -16.28
CA GLY A 392 -10.36 -7.91 -16.78
C GLY A 392 -9.18 -7.06 -17.20
N ILE A 393 -9.35 -6.26 -18.24
CA ILE A 393 -8.28 -5.42 -18.77
C ILE A 393 -8.78 -4.04 -19.20
N HIS A 394 -7.98 -3.02 -18.94
CA HIS A 394 -8.19 -1.67 -19.44
C HIS A 394 -6.88 -1.12 -20.00
N VAL A 395 -6.86 -0.77 -21.28
CA VAL A 395 -5.71 -0.16 -21.94
C VAL A 395 -5.57 1.29 -21.47
N LEU A 396 -4.39 1.65 -20.98
CA LEU A 396 -4.08 2.97 -20.44
C LEU A 396 -3.67 3.90 -21.58
N GLU A 397 -4.59 4.75 -22.03
CA GLU A 397 -4.34 5.72 -23.10
C GLU A 397 -4.98 7.10 -22.79
N PRO A 398 -4.39 8.21 -23.26
CA PRO A 398 -3.08 8.30 -23.91
C PRO A 398 -1.91 8.16 -22.93
N VAL A 399 -0.77 7.61 -23.39
CA VAL A 399 0.44 7.42 -22.58
C VAL A 399 1.43 8.58 -22.76
N HIS A 400 2.08 8.97 -21.67
CA HIS A 400 3.29 9.78 -21.64
C HIS A 400 4.48 8.94 -21.17
N GLU A 401 5.55 8.95 -21.95
CA GLU A 401 6.72 8.08 -21.74
C GLU A 401 7.88 8.76 -20.97
N ASP A 402 7.69 9.95 -20.43
CA ASP A 402 8.67 10.56 -19.52
C ASP A 402 8.11 10.54 -18.09
N PHE A 403 8.65 9.64 -17.26
CA PHE A 403 8.23 9.50 -15.87
C PHE A 403 8.91 10.52 -14.94
N HIS A 404 9.90 11.29 -15.42
CA HIS A 404 10.52 12.34 -14.63
C HIS A 404 9.81 13.68 -14.81
N HIS A 405 8.99 13.82 -15.86
CA HIS A 405 8.19 15.01 -16.14
C HIS A 405 6.74 14.65 -16.41
N PHE A 406 5.96 14.47 -15.35
CA PHE A 406 4.57 14.04 -15.48
C PHE A 406 3.74 14.97 -16.36
N LYS A 407 2.93 14.35 -17.23
CA LYS A 407 2.00 15.05 -18.10
C LYS A 407 0.57 14.84 -17.63
N TRP A 408 -0.09 15.94 -17.28
CA TRP A 408 -1.51 15.97 -16.95
C TRP A 408 -2.38 15.45 -18.10
N GLY A 409 -3.47 14.76 -17.76
CA GLY A 409 -4.39 14.17 -18.74
C GLY A 409 -3.84 12.96 -19.48
N HIS A 410 -2.74 12.35 -18.99
CA HIS A 410 -2.11 11.17 -19.58
C HIS A 410 -1.79 10.16 -18.49
N TRP A 411 -1.77 8.89 -18.88
CA TRP A 411 -1.11 7.84 -18.10
C TRP A 411 0.39 7.99 -18.26
N ASN A 412 1.13 8.06 -17.15
CA ASN A 412 2.58 8.22 -17.13
C ASN A 412 3.18 6.86 -16.85
N GLY A 413 3.81 6.27 -17.87
CA GLY A 413 4.23 4.87 -17.85
C GLY A 413 5.20 4.61 -18.99
N PRO A 414 6.51 4.86 -18.80
CA PRO A 414 7.49 4.69 -19.87
C PRO A 414 7.63 3.23 -20.29
N VAL A 415 8.12 3.05 -21.51
CA VAL A 415 8.59 1.74 -21.96
C VAL A 415 9.83 1.36 -21.15
N ARG A 416 9.75 0.26 -20.39
CA ARG A 416 10.86 -0.27 -19.59
C ARG A 416 11.56 -1.45 -20.24
N GLU A 417 10.82 -2.22 -21.05
CA GLU A 417 11.34 -3.38 -21.78
C GLU A 417 10.96 -3.29 -23.25
N ALA A 418 11.94 -3.05 -24.11
CA ALA A 418 11.73 -2.90 -25.55
C ALA A 418 11.20 -4.18 -26.23
N ALA A 419 11.35 -5.34 -25.60
CA ALA A 419 10.81 -6.61 -26.12
C ALA A 419 9.30 -6.75 -25.89
N ILE A 420 8.74 -6.07 -24.88
CA ILE A 420 7.33 -6.14 -24.54
C ILE A 420 6.54 -5.12 -25.38
N ASN A 421 5.84 -5.64 -26.38
CA ASN A 421 5.13 -4.81 -27.38
C ASN A 421 3.65 -4.58 -27.06
N SER A 422 3.12 -5.17 -25.99
CA SER A 422 1.73 -4.93 -25.59
C SER A 422 1.55 -3.49 -25.10
N PRO A 423 0.40 -2.85 -25.39
CA PRO A 423 0.05 -1.57 -24.78
C PRO A 423 0.11 -1.61 -23.26
N ARG A 424 0.27 -0.44 -22.63
CA ARG A 424 0.17 -0.34 -21.17
C ARG A 424 -1.28 -0.57 -20.74
N ALA A 425 -1.47 -1.34 -19.68
CA ALA A 425 -2.80 -1.73 -19.23
C ALA A 425 -2.87 -1.83 -17.70
N ALA A 426 -4.06 -1.55 -17.16
CA ALA A 426 -4.45 -2.11 -15.87
C ALA A 426 -4.96 -3.54 -16.13
N THR A 427 -4.39 -4.53 -15.44
CA THR A 427 -4.73 -5.94 -15.62
C THR A 427 -5.23 -6.55 -14.31
N MET A 428 -6.49 -6.99 -14.30
CA MET A 428 -7.06 -7.78 -13.21
C MET A 428 -7.02 -9.27 -13.58
N GLY A 429 -6.56 -10.12 -12.68
CA GLY A 429 -6.43 -11.54 -12.98
C GLY A 429 -6.18 -12.43 -11.78
N VAL A 430 -6.02 -13.72 -12.07
CA VAL A 430 -5.79 -14.76 -11.06
C VAL A 430 -4.80 -15.81 -11.57
N TYR A 431 -3.94 -16.32 -10.70
CA TYR A 431 -3.13 -17.51 -10.99
C TYR A 431 -3.10 -18.48 -9.81
N THR A 432 -2.57 -19.67 -10.05
CA THR A 432 -2.38 -20.68 -8.98
C THR A 432 -0.94 -21.18 -8.95
N ALA A 433 -0.41 -21.36 -7.74
CA ALA A 433 0.94 -21.88 -7.51
C ALA A 433 1.02 -22.66 -6.18
N GLY A 434 0.03 -23.51 -5.91
CA GLY A 434 -0.22 -24.16 -4.62
C GLY A 434 -1.51 -23.64 -4.03
N GLY A 435 -1.56 -22.35 -3.72
CA GLY A 435 -2.77 -21.58 -3.44
C GLY A 435 -3.13 -20.66 -4.60
N THR A 436 -4.08 -19.75 -4.37
CA THR A 436 -4.60 -18.82 -5.37
C THR A 436 -4.14 -17.39 -5.08
N VAL A 437 -3.65 -16.71 -6.10
CA VAL A 437 -3.34 -15.28 -6.05
C VAL A 437 -4.30 -14.53 -6.97
N PHE A 438 -5.09 -13.65 -6.39
CA PHE A 438 -5.89 -12.66 -7.13
C PHE A 438 -5.17 -11.32 -7.10
N THR A 439 -5.17 -10.62 -8.24
CA THR A 439 -4.64 -9.27 -8.34
C THR A 439 -5.62 -8.35 -9.06
N ALA A 440 -5.92 -7.22 -8.44
CA ALA A 440 -6.75 -6.18 -8.99
C ALA A 440 -6.01 -5.37 -10.06
N GLY A 441 -4.71 -5.10 -9.86
CA GLY A 441 -3.90 -4.28 -10.76
C GLY A 441 -4.31 -2.80 -10.72
N THR A 442 -4.81 -2.33 -9.57
CA THR A 442 -5.19 -0.94 -9.31
C THR A 442 -5.06 -0.62 -7.82
N THR A 443 -4.60 0.58 -7.48
CA THR A 443 -4.54 1.06 -6.09
C THR A 443 -5.92 1.26 -5.46
N ASP A 444 -6.97 1.49 -6.27
CA ASP A 444 -8.21 2.08 -5.77
C ASP A 444 -9.39 1.09 -5.69
N TRP A 445 -9.10 -0.20 -5.81
CA TRP A 445 -10.09 -1.26 -5.58
C TRP A 445 -10.76 -1.11 -4.20
N SER A 446 -9.95 -0.87 -3.17
CA SER A 446 -10.39 -0.76 -1.78
C SER A 446 -11.31 0.43 -1.54
N VAL A 447 -11.10 1.54 -2.26
CA VAL A 447 -11.90 2.76 -2.21
C VAL A 447 -13.27 2.52 -2.83
N VAL A 448 -13.30 1.98 -4.06
CA VAL A 448 -14.54 1.70 -4.79
C VAL A 448 -15.40 0.68 -4.05
N CYS A 449 -14.78 -0.38 -3.53
CA CYS A 449 -15.49 -1.36 -2.70
C CYS A 449 -15.91 -0.75 -1.36
N GLY A 450 -15.00 -0.04 -0.69
CA GLY A 450 -15.19 0.51 0.66
C GLY A 450 -16.36 1.50 0.76
N HIS A 451 -16.54 2.30 -0.29
CA HIS A 451 -17.66 3.23 -0.45
C HIS A 451 -18.85 2.64 -1.22
N GLU A 452 -18.78 1.37 -1.61
CA GLU A 452 -19.84 0.66 -2.35
C GLU A 452 -20.28 1.38 -3.64
N GLN A 453 -19.32 1.98 -4.34
CA GLN A 453 -19.59 2.80 -5.53
C GLN A 453 -20.03 1.96 -6.73
N ASP A 454 -19.64 0.69 -6.77
CA ASP A 454 -20.03 -0.26 -7.81
C ASP A 454 -20.46 -1.60 -7.17
N PRO A 455 -21.71 -2.06 -7.39
CA PRO A 455 -22.23 -3.29 -6.79
C PRO A 455 -21.54 -4.57 -7.32
N ALA A 456 -21.02 -4.55 -8.54
CA ALA A 456 -20.29 -5.68 -9.10
C ALA A 456 -18.88 -5.79 -8.49
N VAL A 457 -18.18 -4.68 -8.25
CA VAL A 457 -16.90 -4.65 -7.51
C VAL A 457 -17.09 -5.16 -6.09
N VAL A 458 -18.16 -4.72 -5.41
CA VAL A 458 -18.55 -5.24 -4.08
C VAL A 458 -18.80 -6.74 -4.14
N ARG A 459 -19.53 -7.23 -5.15
CA ARG A 459 -19.81 -8.67 -5.32
C ARG A 459 -18.53 -9.48 -5.57
N VAL A 460 -17.67 -9.03 -6.48
CA VAL A 460 -16.37 -9.66 -6.77
C VAL A 460 -15.53 -9.74 -5.49
N THR A 461 -15.47 -8.66 -4.72
CA THR A 461 -14.75 -8.64 -3.45
C THR A 461 -15.28 -9.66 -2.45
N ARG A 462 -16.60 -9.80 -2.34
CA ARG A 462 -17.21 -10.87 -1.51
C ARG A 462 -16.83 -12.25 -2.01
N ASN A 463 -16.88 -12.50 -3.32
CA ASN A 463 -16.50 -13.78 -3.90
C ASN A 463 -15.03 -14.13 -3.58
N ILE A 464 -14.12 -13.16 -3.67
CA ILE A 464 -12.71 -13.31 -3.27
C ILE A 464 -12.60 -13.70 -1.80
N LEU A 465 -13.24 -12.94 -0.90
CA LEU A 465 -13.13 -13.18 0.55
C LEU A 465 -13.78 -14.51 0.96
N ASP A 466 -14.98 -14.82 0.46
CA ASP A 466 -15.70 -16.03 0.80
C ASP A 466 -14.99 -17.29 0.31
N ARG A 467 -14.35 -17.22 -0.86
CA ARG A 467 -13.64 -18.36 -1.43
C ARG A 467 -12.22 -18.51 -0.90
N LEU A 468 -11.46 -17.41 -0.83
CA LEU A 468 -10.03 -17.46 -0.52
C LEU A 468 -9.72 -17.46 0.98
N ARG A 469 -10.70 -17.18 1.87
CA ARG A 469 -10.54 -17.41 3.32
C ARG A 469 -10.41 -18.88 3.72
N HIS A 470 -10.42 -19.79 2.75
CA HIS A 470 -10.21 -21.21 2.93
C HIS A 470 -9.10 -21.68 1.98
N ARG A 471 -8.14 -22.43 2.50
CA ARG A 471 -7.21 -23.19 1.64
C ARG A 471 -7.99 -24.32 1.02
N THR A 472 -8.10 -24.34 -0.30
CA THR A 472 -8.70 -25.50 -0.99
C THR A 472 -7.69 -26.64 -0.94
N PRO A 473 -8.02 -27.84 -0.44
CA PRO A 473 -7.10 -28.96 -0.48
C PRO A 473 -6.71 -29.24 -1.94
N LEU A 474 -5.42 -29.37 -2.23
CA LEU A 474 -4.98 -29.95 -3.49
C LEU A 474 -5.66 -31.33 -3.62
N PRO A 475 -6.34 -31.66 -4.73
CA PRO A 475 -6.71 -33.05 -4.98
C PRO A 475 -5.40 -33.87 -4.99
N GLY A 476 -5.32 -34.83 -4.07
CA GLY A 476 -4.16 -35.71 -3.89
C GLY A 476 -4.05 -36.83 -4.91
#